data_AF-A0A2S9XRM4-F1
#
_entry.id   AF-A0A2S9XRM4-F1
#
_cell.length_a   1.000
_cell.length_b   1.000
_cell.length_c   1.000
_cell.angle_alpha   90.00
_cell.angle_beta   90.00
_cell.angle_gamma   90.00
#
_symmetry.space_group_name_H-M   'P 1'
#
loop_
_entity.id
_entity.type
_entity.pdbx_description
1 polymer ?
#
loop_
_entity_poly.entity_id
_entity_poly.type
_entity_poly.pdbx_seq_one_letter_code
_entity_poly.pdbx_strand_id
1 'polypeptide(L)'
;MTTPKPSVSPAASLTLTLTSVLWLSGCSGAAEDEGFSTGLEGDGTTDQGGDSTTNSTNSTTNSSTGDGDGDPGDGDGDPGDGDSGDGDGDDSDSDGGNTKFDLNPIGDAGEGGGGPGGPGSCRESEIYGAAGGFPAFEDPAYADFLDKTIAIVTHRVQSGGFGSHLITIVDISGDPPPPSVNYLAPLYVRPEWNEANLGGRIFGITLDSEGNIYVAPSTVFGATNNTSTIKKIDRVTGEISDFATIPNNGPAMGNLNYDCVSETIYVSNHEDGRIYQLDVYSGDIVSTYHHGTGNVTMGPANDPGEPNGQFAPLGERVWAVQSHAGRLYYSVWWEHSQAGNQAKNNEVWSVAYTGNSGIPDAATAKKEFDVPNGSGTSMPVSDLSFAHDGWMLIAQRTMYGDMQTSAHQSTTFDYDYIDGEWVWQGTNYVVGELMPYSAAGGVDHDFDPGGYVWMTGDALDFYTPDVVYGLQGTPYGGGDINTSTVIDLDQEIAAQDKTAYGDVELPIPGDVSPVPPPG
;
A
#
# COMPACT_ATOMS: atom_id res chain seq x y z
N MET A 1 18.53 46.68 -48.70
CA MET A 1 19.63 45.78 -48.28
C MET A 1 18.99 44.58 -47.65
N THR A 2 18.98 43.50 -48.42
CA THR A 2 18.47 42.17 -48.11
C THR A 2 19.63 41.32 -47.60
N THR A 3 19.46 40.65 -46.47
CA THR A 3 20.23 39.45 -46.10
C THR A 3 19.35 38.50 -45.28
N PRO A 4 19.52 37.17 -45.44
CA PRO A 4 18.41 36.22 -45.41
C PRO A 4 18.44 35.21 -44.24
N LYS A 5 17.29 34.56 -44.04
CA LYS A 5 17.08 33.34 -43.24
C LYS A 5 18.05 32.22 -43.62
N PRO A 6 18.54 31.40 -42.67
CA PRO A 6 19.03 30.07 -42.97
C PRO A 6 17.89 29.04 -42.99
N SER A 7 18.01 28.16 -43.97
CA SER A 7 17.10 27.09 -44.37
C SER A 7 17.26 25.81 -43.54
N VAL A 8 16.14 25.16 -43.30
CA VAL A 8 15.98 23.79 -42.81
C VAL A 8 16.51 22.80 -43.87
N SER A 9 17.15 21.72 -43.43
CA SER A 9 17.36 20.50 -44.22
C SER A 9 17.12 19.27 -43.33
N PRO A 10 16.63 18.15 -43.91
CA PRO A 10 15.89 17.14 -43.18
C PRO A 10 16.79 16.09 -42.52
N ALA A 11 16.34 15.60 -41.36
CA ALA A 11 16.94 14.47 -40.66
C ALA A 11 16.80 13.19 -41.49
N ALA A 12 17.89 12.43 -41.54
CA ALA A 12 17.95 11.11 -42.15
C ALA A 12 17.12 10.10 -41.34
N SER A 13 16.22 9.38 -42.01
CA SER A 13 15.60 8.17 -41.49
C SER A 13 16.68 7.12 -41.22
N LEU A 14 16.85 6.75 -39.95
CA LEU A 14 17.55 5.53 -39.55
C LEU A 14 16.51 4.42 -39.46
N THR A 15 16.49 3.53 -40.46
CA THR A 15 15.64 2.34 -40.47
C THR A 15 16.30 1.28 -39.59
N LEU A 16 15.79 1.10 -38.37
CA LEU A 16 16.20 0.00 -37.49
C LEU A 16 15.40 -1.25 -37.89
N THR A 17 16.07 -2.21 -38.52
CA THR A 17 15.51 -3.52 -38.84
C THR A 17 15.34 -4.34 -37.55
N LEU A 18 14.08 -4.55 -37.13
CA LEU A 18 13.72 -5.52 -36.11
C LEU A 18 13.87 -6.94 -36.69
N THR A 19 14.79 -7.72 -36.12
CA THR A 19 14.96 -9.14 -36.42
C THR A 19 13.85 -9.93 -35.71
N SER A 20 12.95 -10.52 -36.49
CA SER A 20 11.84 -11.34 -36.01
C SER A 20 12.35 -12.66 -35.41
N VAL A 21 11.99 -12.94 -34.16
CA VAL A 21 12.20 -14.26 -33.54
C VAL A 21 11.08 -15.19 -34.03
N LEU A 22 11.49 -16.24 -34.75
CA LEU A 22 10.63 -17.30 -35.25
C LEU A 22 10.08 -18.15 -34.08
N TRP A 23 8.77 -18.17 -33.95
CA TRP A 23 8.03 -19.20 -33.20
C TRP A 23 7.93 -20.47 -34.05
N LEU A 24 8.37 -21.59 -33.49
CA LEU A 24 8.24 -22.91 -34.11
C LEU A 24 6.89 -23.52 -33.71
N SER A 25 5.93 -23.47 -34.63
CA SER A 25 4.65 -24.19 -34.54
C SER A 25 4.83 -25.63 -35.00
N GLY A 26 4.62 -26.60 -34.10
CA GLY A 26 4.48 -28.02 -34.42
C GLY A 26 3.02 -28.46 -34.35
N CYS A 27 2.42 -28.81 -35.48
CA CYS A 27 1.15 -29.53 -35.57
C CYS A 27 1.37 -30.97 -36.01
N SER A 28 0.80 -31.92 -35.27
CA SER A 28 0.10 -33.15 -35.71
C SER A 28 0.07 -34.15 -34.53
N GLY A 29 -1.01 -34.84 -34.19
CA GLY A 29 -2.29 -35.03 -34.87
C GLY A 29 -3.29 -35.73 -33.94
N ALA A 30 -4.50 -35.90 -34.46
CA ALA A 30 -5.66 -36.46 -33.80
C ALA A 30 -5.54 -37.97 -33.47
N ALA A 31 -6.11 -38.37 -32.33
CA ALA A 31 -6.70 -39.69 -32.12
C ALA A 31 -7.74 -39.61 -30.98
N GLU A 32 -8.75 -40.45 -31.11
CA GLU A 32 -10.04 -40.46 -30.43
C GLU A 32 -10.00 -41.13 -29.04
N ASP A 33 -10.94 -40.70 -28.19
CA ASP A 33 -11.81 -41.45 -27.26
C ASP A 33 -11.26 -42.39 -26.17
N GLU A 34 -12.15 -42.60 -25.19
CA GLU A 34 -12.15 -43.53 -24.05
C GLU A 34 -11.71 -42.95 -22.69
N GLY A 35 -12.72 -42.73 -21.85
CA GLY A 35 -12.55 -42.42 -20.44
C GLY A 35 -12.06 -43.61 -19.62
N PHE A 36 -11.40 -43.32 -18.50
CA PHE A 36 -11.26 -44.29 -17.41
C PHE A 36 -10.96 -43.57 -16.10
N SER A 37 -11.87 -43.74 -15.13
CA SER A 37 -11.66 -43.43 -13.72
C SER A 37 -10.96 -44.62 -13.06
N THR A 38 -9.96 -44.38 -12.24
CA THR A 38 -9.82 -44.98 -10.89
C THR A 38 -8.61 -44.36 -10.19
N GLY A 39 -8.79 -43.99 -8.92
CA GLY A 39 -7.69 -43.59 -8.04
C GLY A 39 -6.81 -44.77 -7.61
N LEU A 40 -5.74 -44.45 -6.90
CA LEU A 40 -4.96 -45.39 -6.09
C LEU A 40 -4.33 -44.65 -4.91
N GLU A 41 -4.72 -45.08 -3.72
CA GLU A 41 -3.96 -44.97 -2.46
C GLU A 41 -2.75 -45.93 -2.47
N GLY A 42 -1.82 -45.72 -1.54
CA GLY A 42 -0.81 -46.70 -1.10
C GLY A 42 0.60 -46.10 -1.09
N ASP A 43 1.11 -45.64 0.06
CA ASP A 43 1.70 -46.43 1.16
C ASP A 43 3.03 -47.10 0.78
N GLY A 44 4.02 -47.03 1.68
CA GLY A 44 5.18 -47.92 1.61
C GLY A 44 6.54 -47.35 2.05
N THR A 45 6.63 -46.93 3.31
CA THR A 45 7.68 -47.28 4.31
C THR A 45 9.08 -47.79 3.84
N THR A 46 10.16 -47.25 4.43
CA THR A 46 11.07 -47.89 5.41
C THR A 46 12.49 -47.30 5.41
N ASP A 47 12.82 -46.61 6.51
CA ASP A 47 13.78 -47.02 7.54
C ASP A 47 15.20 -47.48 7.10
N GLN A 48 16.24 -46.77 7.56
CA GLN A 48 17.10 -47.29 8.63
C GLN A 48 18.10 -46.27 9.16
N GLY A 49 18.22 -46.30 10.49
CA GLY A 49 19.02 -45.43 11.32
C GLY A 49 20.54 -45.67 11.30
N GLY A 50 21.21 -44.82 12.06
CA GLY A 50 22.65 -44.85 12.30
C GLY A 50 23.05 -43.90 13.42
N ASP A 51 22.74 -44.31 14.65
CA ASP A 51 23.22 -43.76 15.92
C ASP A 51 24.75 -43.84 16.03
N SER A 52 25.39 -42.78 16.54
CA SER A 52 26.59 -42.90 17.38
C SER A 52 26.86 -41.58 18.12
N THR A 53 26.39 -41.54 19.35
CA THR A 53 26.95 -40.78 20.47
C THR A 53 28.50 -40.78 20.54
N THR A 54 29.11 -39.65 20.93
CA THR A 54 30.22 -39.64 21.89
C THR A 54 30.48 -38.25 22.49
N ASN A 55 30.60 -38.28 23.81
CA ASN A 55 30.93 -37.25 24.78
C ASN A 55 32.32 -36.64 24.57
N SER A 56 32.52 -35.34 24.86
CA SER A 56 33.56 -34.89 25.81
C SER A 56 33.41 -33.42 26.19
N THR A 57 33.24 -33.22 27.49
CA THR A 57 33.51 -32.01 28.25
C THR A 57 35.00 -31.63 28.17
N ASN A 58 35.30 -30.34 28.07
CA ASN A 58 36.50 -29.80 28.72
C ASN A 58 36.36 -28.30 29.01
N SER A 59 36.28 -27.99 30.30
CA SER A 59 36.59 -26.68 30.87
C SER A 59 38.10 -26.44 30.83
N THR A 60 38.55 -25.21 30.57
CA THR A 60 39.68 -24.63 31.30
C THR A 60 39.66 -23.10 31.21
N THR A 61 39.58 -22.51 32.40
CA THR A 61 39.97 -21.16 32.78
C THR A 61 41.39 -20.80 32.34
N ASN A 62 41.62 -19.54 31.96
CA ASN A 62 42.83 -18.85 32.38
C ASN A 62 42.64 -17.34 32.50
N SER A 63 42.99 -16.85 33.68
CA SER A 63 43.19 -15.45 34.05
C SER A 63 44.59 -14.98 33.61
N SER A 64 44.72 -13.71 33.27
CA SER A 64 45.97 -12.97 33.49
C SER A 64 45.73 -11.46 33.63
N THR A 65 46.16 -10.99 34.78
CA THR A 65 46.40 -9.63 35.28
C THR A 65 47.32 -8.80 34.38
N GLY A 66 47.21 -7.47 34.46
CA GLY A 66 48.03 -6.52 33.70
C GLY A 66 47.76 -5.07 34.07
N ASP A 67 48.28 -4.70 35.22
CA ASP A 67 48.23 -3.44 35.93
C ASP A 67 49.19 -2.41 35.29
N GLY A 68 48.78 -1.13 35.21
CA GLY A 68 49.58 -0.08 34.60
C GLY A 68 49.13 1.31 35.03
N ASP A 69 49.67 1.75 36.17
CA ASP A 69 49.49 3.04 36.81
C ASP A 69 50.01 4.24 35.98
N GLY A 70 49.34 5.39 36.10
CA GLY A 70 49.80 6.66 35.55
C GLY A 70 48.92 7.86 35.95
N ASP A 71 48.98 8.24 37.23
CA ASP A 71 48.57 9.54 37.80
C ASP A 71 49.85 10.42 38.00
N PRO A 72 49.86 11.75 38.29
CA PRO A 72 48.78 12.76 38.34
C PRO A 72 49.08 14.05 37.54
N GLY A 73 48.05 14.88 37.37
CA GLY A 73 48.16 16.25 36.88
C GLY A 73 47.11 17.16 37.53
N ASP A 74 47.51 17.73 38.67
CA ASP A 74 46.95 18.80 39.47
C ASP A 74 46.99 20.17 38.76
N GLY A 75 45.97 21.00 38.99
CA GLY A 75 45.80 22.28 38.31
C GLY A 75 44.60 23.08 38.82
N ASP A 76 44.76 23.58 40.04
CA ASP A 76 43.87 24.40 40.87
C ASP A 76 43.46 25.74 40.21
N GLY A 77 42.30 26.33 40.60
CA GLY A 77 41.94 27.65 40.08
C GLY A 77 40.62 28.34 40.49
N ASP A 78 40.28 28.34 41.78
CA ASP A 78 39.57 29.42 42.53
C ASP A 78 38.02 29.66 42.42
N PRO A 79 37.36 30.13 43.51
CA PRO A 79 35.92 30.17 43.73
C PRO A 79 35.30 31.60 43.92
N GLY A 80 33.99 31.63 44.19
CA GLY A 80 33.19 32.81 44.60
C GLY A 80 32.27 33.22 43.44
N ASP A 81 31.00 33.55 43.61
CA ASP A 81 30.16 34.16 44.65
C ASP A 81 28.69 33.86 44.23
N GLY A 82 27.62 33.80 45.04
CA GLY A 82 27.26 34.53 46.24
C GLY A 82 26.08 35.49 45.96
N ASP A 83 24.82 35.02 45.94
CA ASP A 83 23.60 35.74 46.41
C ASP A 83 22.38 34.80 46.28
N SER A 84 21.55 34.41 47.25
CA SER A 84 20.72 35.06 48.30
C SER A 84 19.69 36.10 47.82
N GLY A 85 18.41 35.85 48.14
CA GLY A 85 17.36 36.88 48.08
C GLY A 85 15.97 36.41 47.66
N ASP A 86 15.30 35.70 48.56
CA ASP A 86 14.01 36.04 49.20
C ASP A 86 12.91 36.77 48.41
N GLY A 87 11.64 36.34 48.60
CA GLY A 87 10.50 37.21 48.32
C GLY A 87 9.12 36.54 48.25
N ASP A 88 8.66 36.05 49.40
CA ASP A 88 7.30 36.05 49.96
C ASP A 88 6.09 36.53 49.14
N GLY A 89 4.93 35.88 49.38
CA GLY A 89 3.77 36.65 49.84
C GLY A 89 2.42 36.43 49.16
N ASP A 90 1.63 35.55 49.78
CA ASP A 90 0.27 35.82 50.28
C ASP A 90 -1.00 35.75 49.38
N ASP A 91 -1.87 34.84 49.84
CA ASP A 91 -3.27 35.02 50.27
C ASP A 91 -4.47 35.00 49.28
N SER A 92 -5.11 33.83 49.30
CA SER A 92 -6.42 33.51 49.92
C SER A 92 -7.75 34.10 49.39
N ASP A 93 -8.72 33.18 49.33
CA ASP A 93 -10.16 33.28 49.58
C ASP A 93 -11.11 33.81 48.47
N SER A 94 -11.92 32.93 47.86
CA SER A 94 -13.15 32.38 48.48
C SER A 94 -14.13 31.79 47.45
N ASP A 95 -14.52 30.55 47.73
CA ASP A 95 -15.88 29.99 47.74
C ASP A 95 -16.80 30.01 46.49
N GLY A 96 -17.29 28.82 46.14
CA GLY A 96 -18.31 28.61 45.11
C GLY A 96 -18.31 27.18 44.56
N GLY A 97 -18.74 26.21 45.37
CA GLY A 97 -18.70 24.79 45.04
C GLY A 97 -19.53 24.36 43.82
N ASN A 98 -19.01 23.37 43.09
CA ASN A 98 -19.77 22.21 42.63
C ASN A 98 -18.83 21.10 42.11
N THR A 99 -19.04 19.89 42.63
CA THR A 99 -18.69 18.57 42.05
C THR A 99 -17.35 18.40 41.33
N LYS A 100 -16.37 17.81 42.03
CA LYS A 100 -15.17 17.21 41.44
C LYS A 100 -15.54 15.93 40.70
N PHE A 101 -15.33 15.90 39.38
CA PHE A 101 -15.07 14.67 38.64
C PHE A 101 -13.54 14.52 38.57
N ASP A 102 -13.01 13.49 39.21
CA ASP A 102 -11.63 13.04 38.95
C ASP A 102 -11.64 12.36 37.59
N LEU A 103 -11.12 13.06 36.57
CA LEU A 103 -10.67 12.43 35.34
C LEU A 103 -9.17 12.14 35.50
N ASN A 104 -8.80 10.88 35.27
CA ASN A 104 -7.41 10.46 35.12
C ASN A 104 -6.72 11.27 34.01
N PRO A 105 -5.37 11.35 33.99
CA PRO A 105 -4.66 12.09 32.95
C PRO A 105 -4.99 11.48 31.58
N ILE A 106 -5.71 12.24 30.76
CA ILE A 106 -5.84 11.97 29.33
C ILE A 106 -4.50 12.40 28.73
N GLY A 107 -3.80 11.45 28.11
CA GLY A 107 -2.62 11.73 27.32
C GLY A 107 -2.98 12.71 26.21
N ASP A 108 -2.07 13.65 25.98
CA ASP A 108 -2.15 14.73 25.00
C ASP A 108 -2.38 14.18 23.59
N ALA A 109 -3.65 13.97 23.24
CA ALA A 109 -4.11 13.85 21.87
C ALA A 109 -4.47 15.27 21.42
N GLY A 110 -3.66 15.81 20.52
CA GLY A 110 -3.66 17.23 20.14
C GLY A 110 -5.05 17.83 19.94
N GLU A 111 -5.23 19.03 20.49
CA GLU A 111 -6.43 19.85 20.31
C GLU A 111 -6.66 20.16 18.82
N GLY A 112 -7.56 19.41 18.18
CA GLY A 112 -8.14 19.73 16.89
C GLY A 112 -8.99 20.99 16.97
N GLY A 113 -8.39 22.13 16.63
CA GLY A 113 -9.07 23.42 16.55
C GLY A 113 -9.95 23.53 15.30
N GLY A 114 -11.19 23.03 15.37
CA GLY A 114 -12.37 23.51 14.62
C GLY A 114 -12.18 24.04 13.19
N GLY A 115 -11.91 23.15 12.24
CA GLY A 115 -12.09 23.36 10.80
C GLY A 115 -13.51 23.00 10.31
N PRO A 116 -13.93 23.41 9.10
CA PRO A 116 -15.31 23.31 8.65
C PRO A 116 -15.68 21.91 8.12
N GLY A 117 -16.36 21.11 8.97
CA GLY A 117 -17.57 20.38 8.58
C GLY A 117 -17.46 18.94 8.03
N GLY A 118 -17.18 17.98 8.93
CA GLY A 118 -17.51 16.55 8.82
C GLY A 118 -17.89 15.98 10.21
N PRO A 119 -18.49 14.79 10.32
CA PRO A 119 -18.71 14.15 11.61
C PRO A 119 -17.36 13.85 12.31
N GLY A 120 -17.40 13.83 13.64
CA GLY A 120 -16.35 14.33 14.54
C GLY A 120 -15.05 13.53 14.69
N SER A 121 -14.59 12.82 13.66
CA SER A 121 -13.30 12.12 13.64
C SER A 121 -12.27 12.70 12.64
N CYS A 122 -12.71 13.40 11.59
CA CYS A 122 -11.79 13.88 10.56
C CYS A 122 -10.86 15.00 11.04
N ARG A 123 -9.56 14.79 10.91
CA ARG A 123 -8.51 15.81 11.13
C ARG A 123 -8.43 16.74 9.92
N GLU A 124 -7.96 17.98 10.11
CA GLU A 124 -7.85 18.92 8.98
C GLU A 124 -6.95 18.40 7.85
N SER A 125 -5.91 17.64 8.20
CA SER A 125 -5.01 16.98 7.25
C SER A 125 -5.67 15.89 6.40
N GLU A 126 -6.81 15.36 6.82
CA GLU A 126 -7.49 14.23 6.17
C GLU A 126 -8.61 14.66 5.22
N ILE A 127 -9.06 15.92 5.27
CA ILE A 127 -10.30 16.39 4.59
C ILE A 127 -10.31 16.11 3.07
N TYR A 128 -9.14 15.98 2.45
CA TYR A 128 -9.00 15.69 1.02
C TYR A 128 -8.02 14.55 0.71
N GLY A 129 -7.31 14.01 1.68
CA GLY A 129 -6.34 12.94 1.47
C GLY A 129 -6.90 11.59 1.91
N ALA A 130 -6.18 10.52 1.62
CA ALA A 130 -6.39 9.27 2.34
C ALA A 130 -5.14 8.79 3.06
N ALA A 131 -5.36 7.69 3.81
CA ALA A 131 -4.61 7.07 4.90
C ALA A 131 -4.74 7.79 6.25
N GLY A 132 -5.60 7.30 7.14
CA GLY A 132 -5.97 7.95 8.41
C GLY A 132 -4.89 8.00 9.51
N GLY A 133 -5.28 7.63 10.73
CA GLY A 133 -4.46 7.77 11.93
C GLY A 133 -3.31 6.76 12.02
N PHE A 134 -2.32 7.07 12.84
CA PHE A 134 -1.26 6.13 13.18
C PHE A 134 -1.80 5.05 14.13
N PRO A 135 -1.57 3.75 13.86
CA PRO A 135 -1.78 2.72 14.86
C PRO A 135 -0.90 2.97 16.09
N ALA A 136 -1.45 2.71 17.27
CA ALA A 136 -0.79 2.93 18.56
C ALA A 136 -0.79 1.62 19.37
N PHE A 137 -0.18 0.58 18.79
CA PHE A 137 -0.24 -0.75 19.39
C PHE A 137 0.43 -0.80 20.76
N GLU A 138 -0.22 -1.48 21.71
CA GLU A 138 0.33 -1.75 23.06
C GLU A 138 1.39 -2.86 23.07
N ASP A 139 1.60 -3.53 21.92
CA ASP A 139 2.64 -4.53 21.78
C ASP A 139 4.03 -3.90 22.05
N PRO A 140 4.80 -4.41 23.02
CA PRO A 140 6.13 -3.89 23.30
C PRO A 140 7.08 -3.88 22.09
N ALA A 141 6.89 -4.78 21.12
CA ALA A 141 7.70 -4.79 19.89
C ALA A 141 7.38 -3.61 18.94
N TYR A 142 6.25 -2.94 19.13
CA TYR A 142 5.86 -1.75 18.37
C TYR A 142 6.31 -0.44 19.04
N ALA A 143 6.83 -0.48 20.27
CA ALA A 143 7.15 0.73 21.03
C ALA A 143 8.11 1.68 20.28
N ASP A 144 9.04 1.14 19.50
CA ASP A 144 10.02 1.92 18.73
C ASP A 144 9.42 2.58 17.46
N PHE A 145 8.16 2.29 17.11
CA PHE A 145 7.45 2.81 15.93
C PHE A 145 6.50 3.98 16.26
N LEU A 146 6.17 4.21 17.54
CA LEU A 146 5.11 5.16 17.94
C LEU A 146 5.36 6.61 17.50
N ASP A 147 6.61 7.02 17.38
CA ASP A 147 7.02 8.38 16.99
C ASP A 147 7.68 8.42 15.60
N LYS A 148 7.36 7.45 14.75
CA LYS A 148 8.02 7.26 13.44
C LYS A 148 7.07 7.53 12.28
N THR A 149 7.65 7.98 11.17
CA THR A 149 7.03 7.83 9.85
C THR A 149 7.07 6.34 9.49
N ILE A 150 5.91 5.77 9.18
CA ILE A 150 5.77 4.35 8.88
C ILE A 150 5.07 4.14 7.54
N ALA A 151 5.42 3.05 6.87
CA ALA A 151 4.64 2.50 5.76
C ALA A 151 4.04 1.16 6.19
N ILE A 152 2.80 0.89 5.78
CA ILE A 152 2.11 -0.37 6.05
C ILE A 152 1.87 -1.07 4.73
N VAL A 153 2.50 -2.23 4.55
CA VAL A 153 2.52 -2.95 3.28
C VAL A 153 1.80 -4.28 3.42
N THR A 154 0.91 -4.59 2.48
CA THR A 154 0.35 -5.93 2.35
C THR A 154 1.20 -6.79 1.42
N HIS A 155 1.21 -8.09 1.69
CA HIS A 155 1.86 -9.08 0.84
C HIS A 155 1.24 -10.45 1.08
N ARG A 156 1.50 -11.40 0.18
CA ARG A 156 1.25 -12.83 0.44
C ARG A 156 2.43 -13.46 1.17
N VAL A 157 2.20 -14.63 1.76
CA VAL A 157 3.28 -15.44 2.33
C VAL A 157 4.32 -15.77 1.25
N GLN A 158 5.57 -15.49 1.57
CA GLN A 158 6.74 -15.70 0.73
C GLN A 158 7.43 -17.02 1.06
N SER A 159 8.33 -17.45 0.17
CA SER A 159 9.20 -18.59 0.45
C SER A 159 10.47 -18.12 1.14
N GLY A 160 10.46 -18.07 2.47
CA GLY A 160 11.59 -17.53 3.23
C GLY A 160 11.38 -17.63 4.73
N GLY A 161 12.43 -17.37 5.50
CA GLY A 161 12.43 -17.48 6.96
C GLY A 161 11.66 -16.39 7.71
N PHE A 162 11.14 -15.38 6.99
CA PHE A 162 10.50 -14.19 7.57
C PHE A 162 9.09 -14.44 8.13
N GLY A 163 8.55 -15.65 7.98
CA GLY A 163 7.29 -16.07 8.58
C GLY A 163 6.10 -15.97 7.63
N SER A 164 4.93 -16.38 8.13
CA SER A 164 3.68 -16.47 7.34
C SER A 164 2.81 -15.22 7.47
N HIS A 165 3.42 -14.05 7.53
CA HIS A 165 2.71 -12.78 7.72
C HIS A 165 2.19 -12.23 6.39
N LEU A 166 1.13 -11.42 6.45
CA LEU A 166 0.53 -10.75 5.28
C LEU A 166 0.60 -9.23 5.34
N ILE A 167 1.04 -8.68 6.47
CA ILE A 167 1.13 -7.25 6.71
C ILE A 167 2.46 -7.00 7.41
N THR A 168 3.22 -6.03 6.91
CA THR A 168 4.46 -5.55 7.51
C THR A 168 4.38 -4.03 7.69
N ILE A 169 4.74 -3.57 8.88
CA ILE A 169 4.93 -2.14 9.15
C ILE A 169 6.43 -1.84 9.09
N VAL A 170 6.79 -0.79 8.36
CA VAL A 170 8.17 -0.43 8.05
C VAL A 170 8.46 0.94 8.66
N ASP A 171 9.54 1.06 9.43
CA ASP A 171 10.05 2.38 9.84
C ASP A 171 10.79 3.02 8.66
N ILE A 172 10.19 4.08 8.13
CA ILE A 172 10.72 4.86 7.01
C ILE A 172 11.22 6.25 7.43
N SER A 173 11.31 6.51 8.74
CA SER A 173 11.77 7.79 9.29
C SER A 173 13.28 8.04 9.17
N GLY A 174 14.04 7.00 8.83
CA GLY A 174 15.50 7.07 8.74
C GLY A 174 15.99 7.90 7.56
N ASP A 175 17.20 8.46 7.68
CA ASP A 175 17.88 9.05 6.53
C ASP A 175 17.99 7.99 5.40
N PRO A 176 17.67 8.35 4.15
CA PRO A 176 17.76 7.41 3.04
C PRO A 176 19.19 6.86 2.95
N PRO A 177 19.38 5.53 2.79
CA PRO A 177 20.71 4.97 2.60
C PRO A 177 21.35 5.53 1.32
N PRO A 178 22.66 5.29 1.10
CA PRO A 178 23.23 5.44 -0.24
C PRO A 178 22.33 4.72 -1.27
N PRO A 179 22.05 5.35 -2.41
CA PRO A 179 21.15 4.76 -3.39
C PRO A 179 21.64 3.40 -3.90
N SER A 180 20.69 2.58 -4.38
CA SER A 180 20.96 1.23 -4.90
C SER A 180 21.59 0.29 -3.87
N VAL A 181 21.25 0.47 -2.60
CA VAL A 181 21.62 -0.43 -1.51
C VAL A 181 20.37 -0.77 -0.71
N ASN A 182 20.21 -2.05 -0.37
CA ASN A 182 19.15 -2.48 0.53
C ASN A 182 19.24 -1.74 1.87
N TYR A 183 18.19 -1.02 2.22
CA TYR A 183 18.00 -0.47 3.55
C TYR A 183 17.44 -1.54 4.47
N LEU A 184 18.22 -1.89 5.50
CA LEU A 184 17.75 -2.77 6.58
C LEU A 184 16.84 -1.99 7.54
N ALA A 185 15.67 -1.58 7.03
CA ALA A 185 14.66 -0.89 7.80
C ALA A 185 14.18 -1.75 8.99
N PRO A 186 13.91 -1.15 10.16
CA PRO A 186 13.15 -1.83 11.21
C PRO A 186 11.77 -2.25 10.68
N LEU A 187 11.44 -3.53 10.83
CA LEU A 187 10.17 -4.11 10.43
C LEU A 187 9.40 -4.59 11.66
N TYR A 188 8.11 -4.28 11.70
CA TYR A 188 7.18 -4.82 12.68
C TYR A 188 6.17 -5.74 11.99
N VAL A 189 6.07 -6.95 12.53
CA VAL A 189 5.13 -7.98 12.10
C VAL A 189 4.53 -8.66 13.32
N ARG A 190 3.34 -9.24 13.15
CA ARG A 190 2.69 -10.04 14.19
C ARG A 190 2.44 -11.47 13.75
N PRO A 191 2.72 -12.48 14.60
CA PRO A 191 2.38 -13.88 14.32
C PRO A 191 0.92 -14.08 13.95
N GLU A 192 0.01 -13.27 14.49
CA GLU A 192 -1.42 -13.39 14.22
C GLU A 192 -1.83 -12.86 12.85
N TRP A 193 -1.06 -11.99 12.20
CA TRP A 193 -1.40 -11.39 10.90
C TRP A 193 -1.04 -12.30 9.73
N ASN A 194 -1.68 -13.48 9.68
CA ASN A 194 -1.41 -14.55 8.71
C ASN A 194 -2.67 -14.96 7.95
N GLU A 195 -2.52 -15.76 6.88
CA GLU A 195 -3.67 -16.24 6.06
C GLU A 195 -4.74 -16.96 6.89
N ALA A 196 -4.37 -17.71 7.93
CA ALA A 196 -5.35 -18.45 8.72
C ALA A 196 -6.28 -17.52 9.51
N ASN A 197 -5.74 -16.46 10.11
CA ASN A 197 -6.51 -15.53 10.93
C ASN A 197 -7.20 -14.44 10.12
N LEU A 198 -6.60 -13.99 9.01
CA LEU A 198 -7.22 -13.06 8.06
C LEU A 198 -8.24 -13.75 7.14
N GLY A 199 -8.33 -15.08 7.20
CA GLY A 199 -9.28 -15.89 6.44
C GLY A 199 -8.84 -16.17 5.01
N GLY A 200 -7.64 -15.76 4.61
CA GLY A 200 -7.04 -16.05 3.32
C GLY A 200 -6.08 -14.95 2.90
N ARG A 201 -5.96 -14.78 1.58
CA ARG A 201 -5.09 -13.78 0.96
C ARG A 201 -5.75 -12.41 0.95
N ILE A 202 -4.96 -11.37 1.14
CA ILE A 202 -5.38 -9.98 1.13
C ILE A 202 -4.60 -9.20 0.08
N PHE A 203 -5.15 -8.08 -0.39
CA PHE A 203 -4.44 -7.11 -1.23
C PHE A 203 -4.64 -5.69 -0.68
N GLY A 204 -5.85 -5.15 -0.79
CA GLY A 204 -6.09 -3.77 -0.41
C GLY A 204 -5.98 -3.53 1.09
N ILE A 205 -5.51 -2.34 1.45
CA ILE A 205 -5.41 -1.86 2.83
C ILE A 205 -5.84 -0.40 2.93
N THR A 206 -6.39 -0.01 4.07
CA THR A 206 -6.58 1.41 4.40
C THR A 206 -6.60 1.60 5.91
N LEU A 207 -6.54 2.85 6.37
CA LEU A 207 -6.64 3.23 7.77
C LEU A 207 -7.75 4.26 8.00
N ASP A 208 -8.51 4.08 9.09
CA ASP A 208 -9.43 5.12 9.56
C ASP A 208 -8.69 6.22 10.36
N SER A 209 -9.35 7.35 10.64
CA SER A 209 -8.76 8.47 11.40
C SER A 209 -8.25 8.10 12.80
N GLU A 210 -8.71 6.98 13.36
CA GLU A 210 -8.22 6.51 14.64
C GLU A 210 -6.95 5.65 14.51
N GLY A 211 -6.66 5.11 13.33
CA GLY A 211 -5.53 4.22 13.05
C GLY A 211 -5.87 2.74 13.13
N ASN A 212 -7.15 2.38 13.04
CA ASN A 212 -7.51 0.99 12.79
C ASN A 212 -7.17 0.64 11.35
N ILE A 213 -6.65 -0.57 11.13
CA ILE A 213 -6.28 -1.05 9.80
C ILE A 213 -7.40 -1.92 9.26
N TYR A 214 -7.77 -1.73 7.99
CA TYR A 214 -8.77 -2.53 7.29
C TYR A 214 -8.14 -3.20 6.09
N VAL A 215 -8.41 -4.50 5.88
CA VAL A 215 -7.86 -5.25 4.76
C VAL A 215 -8.91 -6.03 3.99
N ALA A 216 -8.80 -5.97 2.65
CA ALA A 216 -9.70 -6.62 1.73
C ALA A 216 -9.19 -8.01 1.32
N PRO A 217 -10.04 -9.06 1.37
CA PRO A 217 -9.71 -10.35 0.77
C PRO A 217 -9.53 -10.22 -0.75
N SER A 218 -8.54 -10.91 -1.32
CA SER A 218 -8.26 -10.82 -2.75
C SER A 218 -7.84 -12.14 -3.37
N THR A 219 -8.21 -12.33 -4.64
CA THR A 219 -7.84 -13.48 -5.46
C THR A 219 -6.68 -13.21 -6.42
N VAL A 220 -6.08 -12.01 -6.39
CA VAL A 220 -5.03 -11.59 -7.36
C VAL A 220 -3.75 -12.43 -7.24
N PHE A 221 -3.56 -13.08 -6.09
CA PHE A 221 -2.48 -14.04 -5.83
C PHE A 221 -2.90 -15.51 -6.09
N GLY A 222 -4.10 -15.73 -6.61
CA GLY A 222 -4.80 -17.02 -6.74
C GLY A 222 -5.94 -17.15 -5.72
N ALA A 223 -6.65 -18.29 -5.76
CA ALA A 223 -7.81 -18.55 -4.90
C ALA A 223 -7.56 -18.29 -3.40
N THR A 224 -8.59 -17.82 -2.71
CA THR A 224 -8.60 -17.50 -1.27
C THR A 224 -9.84 -18.10 -0.61
N ASN A 225 -9.78 -18.40 0.69
CA ASN A 225 -10.88 -19.01 1.44
C ASN A 225 -11.95 -17.99 1.84
N ASN A 226 -11.54 -16.74 2.10
CA ASN A 226 -12.41 -15.61 2.36
C ASN A 226 -12.51 -14.78 1.08
N THR A 227 -13.73 -14.54 0.59
CA THR A 227 -13.97 -13.73 -0.60
C THR A 227 -14.86 -12.53 -0.32
N SER A 228 -15.43 -12.38 0.87
CA SER A 228 -16.51 -11.42 1.13
C SER A 228 -16.40 -10.64 2.42
N THR A 229 -15.55 -11.06 3.35
CA THR A 229 -15.43 -10.44 4.67
C THR A 229 -14.18 -9.57 4.74
N ILE A 230 -14.36 -8.28 4.92
CA ILE A 230 -13.28 -7.32 5.21
C ILE A 230 -12.90 -7.50 6.69
N LYS A 231 -11.60 -7.52 6.96
CA LYS A 231 -11.08 -7.63 8.32
C LYS A 231 -10.68 -6.26 8.84
N LYS A 232 -10.86 -6.04 10.14
CA LYS A 232 -10.33 -4.91 10.90
C LYS A 232 -9.26 -5.41 11.86
N ILE A 233 -8.19 -4.63 12.00
CA ILE A 233 -7.16 -4.79 13.01
C ILE A 233 -7.29 -3.59 13.95
N ASP A 234 -7.52 -3.87 15.22
CA ASP A 234 -7.70 -2.84 16.24
C ASP A 234 -6.41 -2.03 16.44
N ARG A 235 -6.52 -0.69 16.42
CA ARG A 235 -5.38 0.24 16.49
C ARG A 235 -4.51 0.11 17.76
N VAL A 236 -5.05 -0.46 18.83
CA VAL A 236 -4.40 -0.53 20.15
C VAL A 236 -3.94 -1.95 20.43
N THR A 237 -4.83 -2.94 20.28
CA THR A 237 -4.51 -4.32 20.63
C THR A 237 -3.89 -5.09 19.47
N GLY A 238 -4.04 -4.60 18.23
CA GLY A 238 -3.66 -5.28 16.99
C GLY A 238 -4.42 -6.59 16.73
N GLU A 239 -5.51 -6.84 17.46
CA GLU A 239 -6.36 -8.01 17.27
C GLU A 239 -7.18 -7.91 15.99
N ILE A 240 -7.36 -9.05 15.31
CA ILE A 240 -8.16 -9.16 14.08
C ILE A 240 -9.63 -9.43 14.44
N SER A 241 -10.55 -8.69 13.82
CA SER A 241 -11.99 -8.96 13.85
C SER A 241 -12.62 -8.88 12.46
N ASP A 242 -13.81 -9.45 12.30
CA ASP A 242 -14.65 -9.18 11.13
C ASP A 242 -15.16 -7.74 11.21
N PHE A 243 -15.06 -7.00 10.11
CA PHE A 243 -15.62 -5.66 10.00
C PHE A 243 -16.96 -5.68 9.26
N ALA A 244 -16.93 -6.05 7.99
CA ALA A 244 -18.08 -6.02 7.11
C ALA A 244 -18.06 -7.23 6.19
N THR A 245 -19.25 -7.70 5.80
CA THR A 245 -19.39 -8.73 4.77
C THR A 245 -20.26 -8.18 3.64
N ILE A 246 -19.69 -8.14 2.43
CA ILE A 246 -20.40 -7.68 1.22
C ILE A 246 -20.81 -8.88 0.35
N PRO A 247 -21.82 -8.74 -0.54
CA PRO A 247 -22.16 -9.76 -1.52
C PRO A 247 -20.97 -10.13 -2.42
N ASN A 248 -20.33 -11.26 -2.14
CA ASN A 248 -19.30 -11.89 -2.97
C ASN A 248 -19.18 -13.38 -2.59
N ASN A 249 -19.02 -14.27 -3.56
CA ASN A 249 -18.79 -15.70 -3.32
C ASN A 249 -17.73 -16.33 -4.25
N GLY A 250 -16.87 -15.52 -4.90
CA GLY A 250 -15.76 -16.04 -5.71
C GLY A 250 -14.59 -15.07 -5.92
N PRO A 251 -14.71 -14.06 -6.82
CA PRO A 251 -13.62 -13.17 -7.23
C PRO A 251 -12.94 -12.33 -6.14
N ALA A 252 -13.57 -12.19 -4.97
CA ALA A 252 -13.16 -11.30 -3.90
C ALA A 252 -13.07 -9.82 -4.33
N MET A 253 -12.28 -9.04 -3.60
CA MET A 253 -12.23 -7.58 -3.70
C MET A 253 -10.92 -7.10 -4.38
N GLY A 254 -10.92 -5.86 -4.84
CA GLY A 254 -9.76 -5.18 -5.40
C GLY A 254 -8.98 -4.42 -4.33
N ASN A 255 -9.17 -3.10 -4.26
CA ASN A 255 -8.68 -2.23 -3.18
C ASN A 255 -9.83 -1.60 -2.37
N LEU A 256 -9.49 -0.98 -1.23
CA LEU A 256 -10.38 -0.19 -0.38
C LEU A 256 -9.74 1.14 0.03
N ASN A 257 -10.56 2.12 0.39
CA ASN A 257 -10.12 3.44 0.80
C ASN A 257 -11.05 4.02 1.86
N TYR A 258 -10.50 4.67 2.88
CA TYR A 258 -11.26 5.41 3.88
C TYR A 258 -11.45 6.88 3.49
N ASP A 259 -12.66 7.39 3.69
CA ASP A 259 -13.02 8.81 3.55
C ASP A 259 -13.47 9.37 4.90
N CYS A 260 -12.65 10.24 5.50
CA CYS A 260 -12.92 10.82 6.82
C CYS A 260 -14.17 11.71 6.82
N VAL A 261 -14.50 12.34 5.68
CA VAL A 261 -15.59 13.32 5.60
C VAL A 261 -16.94 12.64 5.71
N SER A 262 -17.10 11.49 5.04
CA SER A 262 -18.30 10.67 5.15
C SER A 262 -18.23 9.62 6.26
N GLU A 263 -17.05 9.40 6.86
CA GLU A 263 -16.75 8.31 7.79
C GLU A 263 -17.12 6.95 7.20
N THR A 264 -16.75 6.74 5.93
CA THR A 264 -17.02 5.50 5.21
C THR A 264 -15.79 4.90 4.58
N ILE A 265 -15.83 3.59 4.36
CA ILE A 265 -14.85 2.85 3.56
C ILE A 265 -15.47 2.52 2.21
N TYR A 266 -14.81 2.92 1.14
CA TYR A 266 -15.11 2.49 -0.22
C TYR A 266 -14.34 1.21 -0.52
N VAL A 267 -14.99 0.22 -1.13
CA VAL A 267 -14.34 -1.04 -1.50
C VAL A 267 -14.81 -1.50 -2.88
N SER A 268 -13.86 -1.84 -3.74
CA SER A 268 -14.12 -2.40 -5.06
C SER A 268 -14.39 -3.91 -5.00
N ASN A 269 -15.38 -4.36 -5.76
CA ASN A 269 -15.77 -5.76 -5.84
C ASN A 269 -15.51 -6.31 -7.26
N HIS A 270 -14.67 -7.34 -7.37
CA HIS A 270 -14.34 -7.96 -8.66
C HIS A 270 -15.45 -8.85 -9.22
N GLU A 271 -16.48 -9.17 -8.43
CA GLU A 271 -17.57 -10.04 -8.86
C GLU A 271 -18.68 -9.30 -9.60
N ASP A 272 -19.20 -8.23 -9.01
CA ASP A 272 -20.34 -7.48 -9.55
C ASP A 272 -19.93 -6.13 -10.16
N GLY A 273 -18.64 -5.77 -10.15
CA GLY A 273 -18.14 -4.51 -10.72
C GLY A 273 -18.64 -3.27 -9.97
N ARG A 274 -19.06 -3.44 -8.71
CA ARG A 274 -19.51 -2.35 -7.85
C ARG A 274 -18.39 -1.83 -6.95
N ILE A 275 -18.53 -0.57 -6.59
CA ILE A 275 -17.86 0.01 -5.43
C ILE A 275 -18.91 0.13 -4.32
N TYR A 276 -18.63 -0.47 -3.17
CA TYR A 276 -19.47 -0.42 -1.99
C TYR A 276 -19.00 0.71 -1.08
N GLN A 277 -19.94 1.44 -0.49
CA GLN A 277 -19.70 2.42 0.56
C GLN A 277 -20.17 1.80 1.88
N LEU A 278 -19.27 1.66 2.85
CA LEU A 278 -19.50 1.01 4.13
C LEU A 278 -19.35 2.01 5.28
N ASP A 279 -20.31 2.03 6.21
CA ASP A 279 -20.18 2.81 7.45
C ASP A 279 -18.98 2.29 8.26
N VAL A 280 -18.04 3.16 8.63
CA VAL A 280 -16.79 2.72 9.30
C VAL A 280 -17.01 2.16 10.71
N TYR A 281 -18.11 2.53 11.37
CA TYR A 281 -18.40 2.14 12.75
C TYR A 281 -19.24 0.87 12.83
N SER A 282 -20.21 0.69 11.93
CA SER A 282 -21.09 -0.49 11.93
C SER A 282 -20.73 -1.55 10.90
N GLY A 283 -19.98 -1.20 9.85
CA GLY A 283 -19.74 -2.07 8.70
C GLY A 283 -20.96 -2.25 7.79
N ASP A 284 -22.03 -1.48 8.01
CA ASP A 284 -23.24 -1.55 7.19
C ASP A 284 -23.00 -0.96 5.80
N ILE A 285 -23.61 -1.59 4.79
CA ILE A 285 -23.61 -1.04 3.43
C ILE A 285 -24.51 0.19 3.38
N VAL A 286 -23.91 1.36 3.19
CA VAL A 286 -24.61 2.65 3.04
C VAL A 286 -25.14 2.79 1.62
N SER A 287 -24.27 2.59 0.64
CA SER A 287 -24.62 2.65 -0.78
C SER A 287 -23.73 1.75 -1.62
N THR A 288 -24.12 1.54 -2.88
CA THR A 288 -23.26 0.90 -3.90
C THR A 288 -23.32 1.72 -5.19
N TYR A 289 -22.22 1.77 -5.92
CA TYR A 289 -22.11 2.37 -7.25
C TYR A 289 -21.61 1.32 -8.24
N HIS A 290 -22.33 1.14 -9.36
CA HIS A 290 -21.97 0.16 -10.39
C HIS A 290 -21.44 0.86 -11.63
N HIS A 291 -20.17 0.65 -11.97
CA HIS A 291 -19.53 1.32 -13.12
C HIS A 291 -20.28 1.02 -14.44
N GLY A 292 -20.47 -0.27 -14.76
CA GLY A 292 -21.08 -0.70 -16.03
C GLY A 292 -22.51 -0.18 -16.31
N THR A 293 -23.28 0.18 -15.28
CA THR A 293 -24.66 0.67 -15.42
C THR A 293 -24.85 2.12 -15.00
N GLY A 294 -23.89 2.69 -14.27
CA GLY A 294 -24.03 3.98 -13.59
C GLY A 294 -25.06 3.98 -12.46
N ASN A 295 -25.51 2.83 -11.97
CA ASN A 295 -26.54 2.77 -10.94
C ASN A 295 -25.96 3.01 -9.54
N VAL A 296 -26.66 3.82 -8.75
CA VAL A 296 -26.44 3.97 -7.31
C VAL A 296 -27.60 3.34 -6.56
N THR A 297 -27.31 2.42 -5.64
CA THR A 297 -28.31 1.79 -4.76
C THR A 297 -28.03 2.17 -3.32
N MET A 298 -29.06 2.58 -2.58
CA MET A 298 -28.95 2.77 -1.13
C MET A 298 -29.11 1.44 -0.40
N GLY A 299 -28.18 1.10 0.47
CA GLY A 299 -28.09 -0.23 1.07
C GLY A 299 -27.47 -1.28 0.13
N PRO A 300 -27.54 -2.57 0.50
CA PRO A 300 -27.04 -3.65 -0.33
C PRO A 300 -27.76 -3.70 -1.68
N ALA A 301 -27.01 -3.94 -2.76
CA ALA A 301 -27.58 -4.26 -4.05
C ALA A 301 -28.28 -5.64 -4.02
N ASN A 302 -29.31 -5.81 -4.85
CA ASN A 302 -30.08 -7.04 -4.95
C ASN A 302 -30.42 -7.34 -6.41
N ASP A 303 -29.37 -7.41 -7.23
CA ASP A 303 -29.51 -7.70 -8.66
C ASP A 303 -29.84 -9.19 -8.84
N PRO A 304 -30.81 -9.55 -9.71
CA PRO A 304 -31.20 -10.94 -9.89
C PRO A 304 -30.04 -11.82 -10.36
N GLY A 305 -29.68 -12.81 -9.54
CA GLY A 305 -28.63 -13.77 -9.86
C GLY A 305 -27.26 -13.45 -9.29
N GLU A 306 -27.08 -12.27 -8.66
CA GLU A 306 -25.86 -11.90 -7.95
C GLU A 306 -25.96 -12.19 -6.44
N PRO A 307 -24.86 -12.53 -5.75
CA PRO A 307 -23.53 -12.86 -6.29
C PRO A 307 -23.52 -14.21 -7.05
N ASN A 308 -22.89 -14.26 -8.22
CA ASN A 308 -22.87 -15.41 -9.14
C ASN A 308 -21.55 -16.24 -9.17
N GLY A 309 -20.52 -15.79 -8.46
CA GLY A 309 -19.21 -16.41 -8.31
C GLY A 309 -18.26 -16.23 -9.49
N GLN A 310 -18.60 -15.37 -10.46
CA GLN A 310 -17.81 -15.07 -11.64
C GLN A 310 -17.33 -13.64 -11.59
N PHE A 311 -16.15 -13.39 -12.16
CA PHE A 311 -15.67 -12.02 -12.28
C PHE A 311 -16.61 -11.18 -13.12
N ALA A 312 -16.78 -9.92 -12.71
CA ALA A 312 -17.34 -8.88 -13.56
C ALA A 312 -16.58 -8.86 -14.89
N PRO A 313 -17.28 -8.63 -16.02
CA PRO A 313 -16.64 -8.53 -17.32
C PRO A 313 -15.52 -7.47 -17.32
N LEU A 314 -14.48 -7.71 -18.13
CA LEU A 314 -13.50 -6.66 -18.41
C LEU A 314 -14.20 -5.45 -19.02
N GLY A 315 -13.84 -4.26 -18.56
CA GLY A 315 -14.52 -2.99 -18.85
C GLY A 315 -15.65 -2.63 -17.88
N GLU A 316 -16.03 -3.54 -17.00
CA GLU A 316 -16.96 -3.27 -15.88
C GLU A 316 -16.31 -3.50 -14.51
N ARG A 317 -15.20 -4.25 -14.48
CA ARG A 317 -14.46 -4.60 -13.27
C ARG A 317 -13.65 -3.41 -12.75
N VAL A 318 -13.93 -3.01 -11.50
CA VAL A 318 -13.23 -1.93 -10.78
C VAL A 318 -12.15 -2.50 -9.85
N TRP A 319 -11.10 -1.73 -9.53
CA TRP A 319 -10.03 -2.16 -8.62
C TRP A 319 -9.53 -1.06 -7.68
N ALA A 320 -8.63 -0.18 -8.15
CA ALA A 320 -8.16 0.93 -7.34
C ALA A 320 -9.35 1.84 -7.00
N VAL A 321 -9.41 2.35 -5.77
CA VAL A 321 -10.45 3.27 -5.27
C VAL A 321 -9.81 4.27 -4.31
N GLN A 322 -10.15 5.56 -4.42
CA GLN A 322 -9.59 6.61 -3.57
C GLN A 322 -10.53 7.83 -3.50
N SER A 323 -10.92 8.25 -2.31
CA SER A 323 -11.60 9.53 -2.09
C SER A 323 -10.61 10.67 -2.19
N HIS A 324 -10.97 11.72 -2.93
CA HIS A 324 -10.21 12.95 -2.97
C HIS A 324 -11.10 14.12 -3.40
N ALA A 325 -11.04 15.22 -2.63
CA ALA A 325 -11.68 16.49 -2.97
C ALA A 325 -13.16 16.39 -3.40
N GLY A 326 -13.95 15.57 -2.68
CA GLY A 326 -15.38 15.40 -2.95
C GLY A 326 -15.71 14.50 -4.15
N ARG A 327 -14.75 13.72 -4.62
CA ARG A 327 -14.93 12.71 -5.67
C ARG A 327 -14.31 11.38 -5.24
N LEU A 328 -14.93 10.30 -5.69
CA LEU A 328 -14.33 8.98 -5.68
C LEU A 328 -13.64 8.74 -7.02
N TYR A 329 -12.33 8.55 -6.98
CA TYR A 329 -11.52 8.11 -8.09
C TYR A 329 -11.38 6.60 -8.07
N TYR A 330 -11.38 5.98 -9.23
CA TYR A 330 -11.27 4.53 -9.33
C TYR A 330 -10.76 4.08 -10.70
N SER A 331 -10.18 2.89 -10.76
CA SER A 331 -9.71 2.29 -12.01
C SER A 331 -10.70 1.29 -12.59
N VAL A 332 -10.72 1.14 -13.91
CA VAL A 332 -11.49 0.13 -14.64
C VAL A 332 -10.55 -0.81 -15.40
N TRP A 333 -10.68 -2.11 -15.12
CA TRP A 333 -9.87 -3.17 -15.70
C TRP A 333 -10.46 -3.64 -17.04
N TRP A 334 -9.88 -3.19 -18.14
CA TRP A 334 -10.22 -3.55 -19.52
C TRP A 334 -9.36 -4.66 -20.12
N GLU A 335 -8.10 -4.73 -19.73
CA GLU A 335 -7.15 -5.67 -20.32
C GLU A 335 -6.02 -6.06 -19.36
N HIS A 336 -5.37 -7.18 -19.67
CA HIS A 336 -4.21 -7.74 -18.98
C HIS A 336 -3.48 -8.69 -19.95
N SER A 337 -2.37 -9.33 -19.55
CA SER A 337 -1.46 -9.98 -20.52
C SER A 337 -2.07 -11.10 -21.37
N GLN A 338 -3.08 -11.84 -20.89
CA GLN A 338 -3.80 -12.84 -21.69
C GLN A 338 -5.05 -12.33 -22.42
N ALA A 339 -5.52 -11.12 -22.10
CA ALA A 339 -6.75 -10.54 -22.63
C ALA A 339 -6.54 -9.08 -23.08
N GLY A 340 -5.54 -8.87 -23.93
CA GLY A 340 -5.25 -7.56 -24.53
C GLY A 340 -6.40 -7.05 -25.42
N ASN A 341 -6.64 -5.74 -25.39
CA ASN A 341 -7.68 -5.08 -26.17
C ASN A 341 -7.08 -4.01 -27.09
N GLN A 342 -7.27 -4.17 -28.41
CA GLN A 342 -6.68 -3.24 -29.39
C GLN A 342 -7.38 -1.88 -29.45
N ALA A 343 -8.58 -1.76 -28.87
CA ALA A 343 -9.40 -0.55 -28.93
C ALA A 343 -9.47 0.21 -27.61
N LYS A 344 -9.06 -0.41 -26.50
CA LYS A 344 -9.20 0.09 -25.13
C LYS A 344 -7.97 -0.26 -24.32
N ASN A 345 -7.52 0.70 -23.53
CA ASN A 345 -6.59 0.42 -22.43
C ASN A 345 -7.39 0.35 -21.12
N ASN A 346 -6.72 -0.02 -20.03
CA ASN A 346 -7.25 0.25 -18.68
C ASN A 346 -7.48 1.75 -18.50
N GLU A 347 -8.46 2.12 -17.67
CA GLU A 347 -8.96 3.49 -17.57
C GLU A 347 -8.97 3.95 -16.10
N VAL A 348 -8.81 5.24 -15.87
CA VAL A 348 -9.09 5.89 -14.58
C VAL A 348 -10.33 6.76 -14.75
N TRP A 349 -11.24 6.66 -13.79
CA TRP A 349 -12.53 7.33 -13.76
C TRP A 349 -12.70 8.04 -12.42
N SER A 350 -13.65 8.96 -12.38
CA SER A 350 -14.12 9.53 -11.11
C SER A 350 -15.61 9.82 -11.13
N VAL A 351 -16.20 9.89 -9.94
CA VAL A 351 -17.60 10.26 -9.70
C VAL A 351 -17.68 11.18 -8.49
N ALA A 352 -18.37 12.32 -8.61
CA ALA A 352 -18.54 13.23 -7.48
C ALA A 352 -19.47 12.65 -6.43
N TYR A 353 -19.39 13.16 -5.21
CA TYR A 353 -20.39 12.89 -4.17
C TYR A 353 -21.57 13.87 -4.25
N THR A 354 -22.76 13.40 -3.84
CA THR A 354 -23.97 14.23 -3.68
C THR A 354 -23.90 15.21 -2.49
N GLY A 355 -22.81 15.18 -1.73
CA GLY A 355 -22.51 16.00 -0.56
C GLY A 355 -21.53 15.28 0.37
N ASN A 356 -21.44 15.73 1.63
CA ASN A 356 -20.51 15.16 2.62
C ASN A 356 -20.88 13.75 3.09
N SER A 357 -22.03 13.19 2.66
CA SER A 357 -22.39 11.81 2.96
C SER A 357 -21.63 10.79 2.11
N GLY A 358 -20.76 11.23 1.19
CA GLY A 358 -19.95 10.34 0.36
C GLY A 358 -20.73 9.50 -0.66
N ILE A 359 -22.04 9.71 -0.81
CA ILE A 359 -22.86 8.93 -1.74
C ILE A 359 -22.53 9.38 -3.17
N PRO A 360 -22.07 8.50 -4.07
CA PRO A 360 -21.76 8.86 -5.46
C PRO A 360 -22.96 9.46 -6.21
N ASP A 361 -22.72 10.52 -6.98
CA ASP A 361 -23.64 11.08 -7.96
C ASP A 361 -23.31 10.54 -9.36
N ALA A 362 -24.02 9.50 -9.77
CA ALA A 362 -23.84 8.86 -11.07
C ALA A 362 -23.86 9.82 -12.27
N ALA A 363 -24.58 10.95 -12.19
CA ALA A 363 -24.64 11.91 -13.29
C ALA A 363 -23.32 12.65 -13.53
N THR A 364 -22.39 12.58 -12.58
CA THR A 364 -21.08 13.25 -12.61
C THR A 364 -19.93 12.32 -12.93
N ALA A 365 -20.22 11.04 -13.19
CA ALA A 365 -19.23 10.05 -13.58
C ALA A 365 -18.56 10.49 -14.88
N LYS A 366 -17.23 10.55 -14.88
CA LYS A 366 -16.43 10.84 -16.06
C LYS A 366 -15.18 9.98 -16.10
N LYS A 367 -14.74 9.66 -17.31
CA LYS A 367 -13.41 9.11 -17.53
C LYS A 367 -12.41 10.24 -17.39
N GLU A 368 -11.40 10.05 -16.57
CA GLU A 368 -10.29 11.00 -16.44
C GLU A 368 -9.29 10.77 -17.58
N PHE A 369 -8.83 9.53 -17.76
CA PHE A 369 -7.88 9.19 -18.83
C PHE A 369 -7.81 7.69 -19.12
N ASP A 370 -7.24 7.37 -20.28
CA ASP A 370 -6.77 6.02 -20.61
C ASP A 370 -5.35 5.84 -20.09
N VAL A 371 -5.07 4.73 -19.41
CA VAL A 371 -3.73 4.41 -18.91
C VAL A 371 -2.80 4.17 -20.09
N PRO A 372 -1.58 4.75 -20.10
CA PRO A 372 -0.63 4.54 -21.18
C PRO A 372 -0.28 3.06 -21.39
N ASN A 373 -0.09 2.72 -22.66
CA ASN A 373 0.23 1.37 -23.10
C ASN A 373 1.49 1.40 -23.98
N GLY A 374 2.66 1.23 -23.36
CA GLY A 374 3.96 1.27 -24.05
C GLY A 374 4.34 -0.02 -24.80
N SER A 375 3.66 -1.14 -24.53
CA SER A 375 4.06 -2.48 -24.98
C SER A 375 2.99 -3.24 -25.78
N GLY A 376 1.82 -2.63 -26.01
CA GLY A 376 0.68 -3.20 -26.73
C GLY A 376 -0.47 -3.65 -25.82
N THR A 377 -0.24 -3.85 -24.52
CA THR A 377 -1.28 -4.07 -23.49
C THR A 377 -0.94 -3.32 -22.20
N SER A 378 -1.84 -2.48 -21.71
CA SER A 378 -1.74 -1.86 -20.39
C SER A 378 -2.07 -2.87 -19.28
N MET A 379 -1.41 -2.75 -18.14
CA MET A 379 -1.73 -3.53 -16.94
C MET A 379 -2.80 -2.82 -16.09
N PRO A 380 -3.64 -3.55 -15.34
CA PRO A 380 -4.64 -2.94 -14.49
C PRO A 380 -3.99 -2.07 -13.41
N VAL A 381 -4.62 -0.93 -13.13
CA VAL A 381 -4.25 -0.07 -12.00
C VAL A 381 -4.88 -0.68 -10.76
N SER A 382 -4.07 -1.08 -9.80
CA SER A 382 -4.54 -1.72 -8.57
C SER A 382 -4.63 -0.76 -7.40
N ASP A 383 -3.90 0.35 -7.49
CA ASP A 383 -3.88 1.37 -6.45
C ASP A 383 -3.66 2.78 -7.02
N LEU A 384 -4.14 3.79 -6.28
CA LEU A 384 -3.99 5.19 -6.60
C LEU A 384 -3.93 6.07 -5.34
N SER A 385 -3.04 7.06 -5.34
CA SER A 385 -2.88 8.01 -4.23
C SER A 385 -2.76 9.44 -4.77
N PHE A 386 -3.00 10.42 -3.89
CA PHE A 386 -2.86 11.84 -4.21
C PHE A 386 -1.75 12.43 -3.36
N ALA A 387 -0.64 12.78 -4.01
CA ALA A 387 0.51 13.36 -3.34
C ALA A 387 0.20 14.74 -2.74
N HIS A 388 0.92 15.14 -1.69
CA HIS A 388 0.72 16.41 -0.97
C HIS A 388 0.76 17.67 -1.86
N ASP A 389 1.37 17.60 -3.04
CA ASP A 389 1.37 18.69 -4.04
C ASP A 389 0.13 18.73 -4.95
N GLY A 390 -0.78 17.77 -4.80
CA GLY A 390 -2.00 17.60 -5.59
C GLY A 390 -1.84 16.68 -6.79
N TRP A 391 -0.68 16.04 -6.98
CA TRP A 391 -0.48 15.10 -8.08
C TRP A 391 -1.17 13.78 -7.83
N MET A 392 -1.79 13.22 -8.87
CA MET A 392 -2.31 11.86 -8.82
C MET A 392 -1.19 10.88 -9.17
N LEU A 393 -0.98 9.90 -8.31
CA LEU A 393 -0.10 8.76 -8.50
C LEU A 393 -0.97 7.52 -8.73
N ILE A 394 -0.60 6.71 -9.73
CA ILE A 394 -1.25 5.41 -9.96
C ILE A 394 -0.21 4.30 -10.06
N ALA A 395 -0.52 3.13 -9.51
CA ALA A 395 0.31 1.94 -9.63
C ALA A 395 -0.40 0.85 -10.42
N GLN A 396 0.27 0.36 -11.46
CA GLN A 396 -0.14 -0.86 -12.13
C GLN A 396 0.32 -2.09 -11.37
N ARG A 397 -0.48 -3.15 -11.48
CA ARG A 397 -0.09 -4.51 -11.09
C ARG A 397 -0.04 -5.42 -12.30
N THR A 398 1.04 -6.19 -12.40
CA THR A 398 1.20 -7.10 -13.55
C THR A 398 0.27 -8.28 -13.38
N MET A 399 -0.78 -8.33 -14.19
CA MET A 399 -1.73 -9.44 -14.21
C MET A 399 -1.60 -10.23 -15.50
N TYR A 400 -1.38 -11.53 -15.36
CA TYR A 400 -1.44 -12.47 -16.48
C TYR A 400 -2.86 -12.94 -16.76
N GLY A 401 -3.69 -13.06 -15.72
CA GLY A 401 -5.10 -13.43 -15.79
C GLY A 401 -5.85 -12.94 -14.55
N ASP A 402 -7.16 -13.18 -14.48
CA ASP A 402 -8.03 -12.65 -13.40
C ASP A 402 -7.53 -12.93 -11.97
N MET A 403 -6.95 -14.12 -11.74
CA MET A 403 -6.39 -14.54 -10.44
C MET A 403 -4.90 -14.86 -10.52
N GLN A 404 -4.22 -14.41 -11.57
CA GLN A 404 -2.83 -14.79 -11.82
C GLN A 404 -1.97 -13.54 -11.99
N THR A 405 -1.34 -13.14 -10.91
CA THR A 405 -0.26 -12.16 -10.92
C THR A 405 0.99 -12.68 -11.66
N SER A 406 1.71 -11.77 -12.30
CA SER A 406 3.04 -11.97 -12.87
C SER A 406 3.91 -10.76 -12.52
N ALA A 407 5.04 -10.57 -13.18
CA ALA A 407 5.97 -9.48 -12.91
C ALA A 407 6.53 -8.92 -14.22
N HIS A 408 7.19 -7.77 -14.15
CA HIS A 408 7.96 -7.19 -15.27
C HIS A 408 7.12 -6.66 -16.43
N GLN A 409 5.91 -6.16 -16.16
CA GLN A 409 5.10 -5.43 -17.17
C GLN A 409 4.39 -4.17 -16.65
N SER A 410 4.55 -3.82 -15.37
CA SER A 410 3.79 -2.74 -14.71
C SER A 410 4.68 -1.62 -14.23
N THR A 411 4.15 -0.42 -14.25
CA THR A 411 4.87 0.78 -13.81
C THR A 411 3.97 1.68 -12.99
N THR A 412 4.53 2.78 -12.49
CA THR A 412 3.79 3.85 -11.83
C THR A 412 3.76 5.07 -12.74
N PHE A 413 2.68 5.85 -12.63
CA PHE A 413 2.50 7.06 -13.42
C PHE A 413 2.08 8.20 -12.51
N ASP A 414 2.50 9.40 -12.91
CA ASP A 414 2.17 10.65 -12.26
C ASP A 414 1.39 11.58 -13.21
N TYR A 415 0.36 12.22 -12.66
CA TYR A 415 -0.53 13.14 -13.37
C TYR A 415 -0.68 14.43 -12.58
N ASP A 416 -0.54 15.54 -13.29
CA ASP A 416 -0.78 16.89 -12.77
C ASP A 416 -2.15 17.37 -13.24
N TYR A 417 -2.86 18.14 -12.42
CA TYR A 417 -4.16 18.67 -12.79
C TYR A 417 -4.02 20.05 -13.42
N ILE A 418 -4.22 20.11 -14.74
CA ILE A 418 -3.98 21.31 -15.54
C ILE A 418 -5.24 21.62 -16.36
N ASP A 419 -5.75 22.86 -16.22
CA ASP A 419 -6.89 23.37 -16.98
C ASP A 419 -8.15 22.47 -16.90
N GLY A 420 -8.38 21.84 -15.75
CA GLY A 420 -9.56 21.00 -15.48
C GLY A 420 -9.42 19.52 -15.85
N GLU A 421 -8.23 19.07 -16.27
CA GLU A 421 -7.95 17.70 -16.69
C GLU A 421 -6.69 17.14 -16.03
N TRP A 422 -6.67 15.83 -15.78
CA TRP A 422 -5.46 15.12 -15.36
C TRP A 422 -4.54 14.90 -16.55
N VAL A 423 -3.36 15.54 -16.52
CA VAL A 423 -2.37 15.52 -17.59
C VAL A 423 -1.20 14.64 -17.18
N TRP A 424 -0.95 13.61 -17.99
CA TRP A 424 0.16 12.68 -17.81
C TRP A 424 1.52 13.42 -17.82
N GLN A 425 2.30 13.26 -16.75
CA GLN A 425 3.62 13.86 -16.58
C GLN A 425 4.76 12.88 -16.88
N GLY A 426 4.51 11.57 -16.79
CA GLY A 426 5.48 10.56 -17.15
C GLY A 426 5.36 9.27 -16.34
N THR A 427 6.46 8.54 -16.32
CA THR A 427 6.73 7.45 -15.38
C THR A 427 7.93 7.90 -14.55
N ASN A 428 7.78 9.04 -13.86
CA ASN A 428 8.92 9.71 -13.24
C ASN A 428 9.42 8.93 -12.02
N TYR A 429 8.59 8.06 -11.42
CA TYR A 429 8.93 7.23 -10.28
C TYR A 429 9.23 5.80 -10.71
N VAL A 430 10.41 5.55 -11.28
CA VAL A 430 10.72 4.24 -11.85
C VAL A 430 10.99 3.21 -10.75
N VAL A 431 10.13 2.20 -10.67
CA VAL A 431 10.26 1.10 -9.69
C VAL A 431 11.27 0.07 -10.19
N GLY A 432 12.24 -0.24 -9.34
CA GLY A 432 13.22 -1.32 -9.47
C GLY A 432 14.21 -1.21 -10.62
N GLU A 433 15.12 -2.18 -10.69
CA GLU A 433 16.25 -2.17 -11.62
C GLU A 433 15.86 -2.65 -13.03
N LEU A 434 14.83 -3.50 -13.14
CA LEU A 434 14.32 -4.00 -14.42
C LEU A 434 13.40 -2.97 -15.10
N MET A 435 13.94 -1.75 -15.20
CA MET A 435 13.21 -0.54 -15.53
C MET A 435 12.37 -0.67 -16.81
N PRO A 436 11.20 -0.01 -16.85
CA PRO A 436 10.41 0.55 -15.75
C PRO A 436 9.31 -0.40 -15.25
N TYR A 437 9.46 -1.72 -15.45
CA TYR A 437 8.33 -2.65 -15.44
C TYR A 437 8.14 -3.45 -14.14
N SER A 438 8.70 -2.96 -13.04
CA SER A 438 8.83 -3.67 -11.78
C SER A 438 7.80 -3.27 -10.71
N ALA A 439 6.80 -2.44 -11.02
CA ALA A 439 5.76 -2.10 -10.04
C ALA A 439 4.91 -3.33 -9.65
N ALA A 440 4.63 -3.48 -8.35
CA ALA A 440 3.84 -4.57 -7.80
C ALA A 440 2.40 -4.16 -7.43
N GLY A 441 2.07 -2.87 -7.50
CA GLY A 441 0.69 -2.40 -7.53
C GLY A 441 0.21 -1.58 -6.34
N GLY A 442 1.08 -1.21 -5.40
CA GLY A 442 0.79 -0.21 -4.36
C GLY A 442 1.60 1.06 -4.59
N VAL A 443 1.01 2.22 -4.28
CA VAL A 443 1.67 3.53 -4.28
C VAL A 443 1.06 4.47 -3.26
N ASP A 444 1.91 5.06 -2.43
CA ASP A 444 1.53 6.17 -1.57
C ASP A 444 2.69 7.15 -1.38
N HIS A 445 2.56 8.13 -0.51
CA HIS A 445 3.49 9.26 -0.43
C HIS A 445 3.65 9.80 0.99
N ASP A 446 4.79 10.43 1.23
CA ASP A 446 4.99 11.22 2.44
C ASP A 446 4.22 12.53 2.36
N PHE A 447 3.65 12.96 3.49
CA PHE A 447 2.93 14.22 3.61
C PHE A 447 3.83 15.45 3.84
N ASP A 448 5.15 15.27 3.79
CA ASP A 448 6.10 16.37 3.83
C ASP A 448 6.20 17.05 2.46
N PRO A 449 6.34 18.40 2.40
CA PRO A 449 6.60 19.09 1.14
C PRO A 449 7.88 18.57 0.47
N GLY A 450 7.73 17.94 -0.70
CA GLY A 450 8.85 17.29 -1.38
C GLY A 450 9.25 15.93 -0.79
N GLY A 451 8.35 15.29 -0.05
CA GLY A 451 8.50 13.97 0.51
C GLY A 451 8.57 12.85 -0.54
N TYR A 452 8.84 11.63 -0.10
CA TYR A 452 9.05 10.52 -1.01
C TYR A 452 7.71 9.97 -1.52
N VAL A 453 7.77 9.36 -2.70
CA VAL A 453 6.74 8.45 -3.19
C VAL A 453 7.19 7.03 -2.89
N TRP A 454 6.33 6.27 -2.22
CA TRP A 454 6.55 4.90 -1.78
C TRP A 454 5.76 3.94 -2.64
N MET A 455 6.43 2.93 -3.19
CA MET A 455 5.81 2.00 -4.14
C MET A 455 6.23 0.58 -3.83
N THR A 456 5.31 -0.37 -3.99
CA THR A 456 5.67 -1.78 -3.92
C THR A 456 6.25 -2.25 -5.26
N GLY A 457 7.26 -3.12 -5.21
CA GLY A 457 7.95 -3.54 -6.42
C GLY A 457 8.55 -4.94 -6.38
N ASP A 458 8.56 -5.54 -7.57
CA ASP A 458 9.27 -6.76 -7.90
C ASP A 458 10.69 -6.42 -8.37
N ALA A 459 11.72 -7.09 -7.85
CA ALA A 459 13.10 -6.96 -8.31
C ALA A 459 13.59 -5.50 -8.25
N LEU A 460 13.54 -4.94 -7.04
CA LEU A 460 14.01 -3.60 -6.75
C LEU A 460 15.50 -3.50 -7.05
N ASP A 461 16.28 -4.46 -6.54
CA ASP A 461 17.67 -4.74 -6.92
C ASP A 461 17.73 -6.19 -7.42
N PHE A 462 18.22 -6.42 -8.64
CA PHE A 462 18.10 -7.74 -9.28
C PHE A 462 19.44 -8.40 -9.57
N TYR A 463 20.55 -7.65 -9.60
CA TYR A 463 21.85 -8.23 -9.90
C TYR A 463 22.60 -8.65 -8.63
N THR A 464 22.97 -9.93 -8.59
CA THR A 464 23.73 -10.57 -7.50
C THR A 464 24.95 -9.75 -7.06
N PRO A 465 25.24 -9.70 -5.74
CA PRO A 465 24.89 -10.73 -4.76
C PRO A 465 23.52 -10.59 -4.10
N ASP A 466 22.93 -9.40 -4.08
CA ASP A 466 21.71 -9.12 -3.32
C ASP A 466 20.52 -9.02 -4.29
N VAL A 467 19.39 -9.63 -3.91
CA VAL A 467 18.14 -9.56 -4.67
C VAL A 467 17.06 -9.01 -3.76
N VAL A 468 16.65 -7.76 -4.00
CA VAL A 468 15.76 -7.00 -3.11
C VAL A 468 14.37 -6.95 -3.68
N TYR A 469 13.37 -7.28 -2.87
CA TYR A 469 11.96 -7.13 -3.23
C TYR A 469 11.15 -6.52 -2.08
N GLY A 470 10.18 -5.68 -2.42
CA GLY A 470 9.32 -5.10 -1.39
C GLY A 470 8.96 -3.66 -1.65
N LEU A 471 9.61 -2.74 -0.94
CA LEU A 471 9.22 -1.34 -0.88
C LEU A 471 10.32 -0.42 -1.41
N GLN A 472 9.97 0.50 -2.30
CA GLN A 472 10.87 1.53 -2.82
C GLN A 472 10.32 2.93 -2.51
N GLY A 473 11.12 3.74 -1.82
CA GLY A 473 10.88 5.16 -1.62
C GLY A 473 11.71 5.99 -2.58
N THR A 474 11.07 6.81 -3.41
CA THR A 474 11.73 7.65 -4.43
C THR A 474 11.50 9.13 -4.09
N PRO A 475 12.55 9.98 -4.10
CA PRO A 475 12.41 11.40 -3.80
C PRO A 475 11.41 12.10 -4.70
N TYR A 476 10.83 13.18 -4.19
CA TYR A 476 10.04 14.10 -4.98
C TYR A 476 10.81 14.63 -6.20
N GLY A 477 10.12 14.71 -7.34
CA GLY A 477 10.72 15.01 -8.64
C GLY A 477 11.13 13.77 -9.44
N GLY A 478 10.94 12.58 -8.86
CA GLY A 478 11.13 11.30 -9.53
C GLY A 478 12.57 10.80 -9.46
N GLY A 479 12.78 9.65 -10.06
CA GLY A 479 14.05 8.94 -10.03
C GLY A 479 13.91 7.48 -10.41
N ASP A 480 15.03 6.79 -10.25
CA ASP A 480 15.13 5.33 -10.33
C ASP A 480 15.89 4.82 -9.09
N ILE A 481 16.24 3.53 -9.10
CA ILE A 481 16.99 2.88 -8.01
C ILE A 481 18.27 3.63 -7.59
N ASN A 482 18.88 4.44 -8.47
CA ASN A 482 20.10 5.21 -8.18
C ASN A 482 19.84 6.49 -7.36
N THR A 483 18.58 6.77 -7.03
CA THR A 483 18.17 7.88 -6.17
C THR A 483 17.19 7.47 -5.08
N SER A 484 16.77 6.20 -5.08
CA SER A 484 15.71 5.69 -4.20
C SER A 484 16.26 4.88 -3.03
N THR A 485 15.49 4.88 -1.95
CA THR A 485 15.59 3.89 -0.87
C THR A 485 14.90 2.61 -1.32
N VAL A 486 15.55 1.46 -1.22
CA VAL A 486 14.94 0.15 -1.47
C VAL A 486 15.01 -0.69 -0.21
N ILE A 487 13.91 -1.34 0.15
CA ILE A 487 13.75 -2.11 1.38
C ILE A 487 13.29 -3.50 1.00
N ASP A 488 14.11 -4.47 1.37
CA ASP A 488 13.74 -5.87 1.30
C ASP A 488 12.79 -6.21 2.46
N LEU A 489 11.56 -6.58 2.12
CA LEU A 489 10.49 -6.71 3.11
C LEU A 489 10.47 -8.05 3.86
N ASP A 490 11.24 -9.04 3.41
CA ASP A 490 11.39 -10.32 4.12
C ASP A 490 12.82 -10.52 4.69
N GLN A 491 13.69 -9.53 4.50
CA GLN A 491 15.08 -9.50 4.93
C GLN A 491 15.92 -10.69 4.39
N GLU A 492 15.50 -11.25 3.25
CA GLU A 492 16.17 -12.34 2.55
C GLU A 492 16.60 -11.87 1.17
N ILE A 493 17.91 -11.64 1.00
CA ILE A 493 18.46 -11.07 -0.23
C ILE A 493 19.14 -12.11 -1.13
N ALA A 494 18.85 -13.40 -0.97
CA ALA A 494 19.46 -14.47 -1.78
C ALA A 494 18.46 -15.23 -2.67
N ALA A 495 17.15 -15.09 -2.42
CA ALA A 495 16.04 -15.67 -3.14
C ALA A 495 15.20 -14.60 -3.85
N GLN A 496 14.31 -15.03 -4.75
CA GLN A 496 13.46 -14.10 -5.50
C GLN A 496 12.01 -14.18 -5.01
N ASP A 497 11.45 -13.05 -4.58
CA ASP A 497 10.09 -12.96 -4.05
C ASP A 497 9.13 -12.25 -4.99
N LYS A 498 9.15 -12.71 -6.24
CA LYS A 498 8.29 -12.19 -7.29
C LYS A 498 6.82 -12.37 -6.95
N THR A 499 6.03 -11.38 -7.35
CA THR A 499 4.56 -11.39 -7.32
C THR A 499 3.97 -11.41 -5.91
N ALA A 500 4.77 -11.10 -4.89
CA ALA A 500 4.37 -11.27 -3.50
C ALA A 500 3.72 -10.02 -2.88
N TYR A 501 4.14 -8.83 -3.30
CA TYR A 501 3.71 -7.59 -2.67
C TYR A 501 2.38 -7.11 -3.20
N GLY A 502 1.65 -6.40 -2.35
CA GLY A 502 0.37 -5.81 -2.63
C GLY A 502 0.42 -4.30 -2.50
N ASP A 503 -0.46 -3.80 -1.66
CA ASP A 503 -0.75 -2.40 -1.45
C ASP A 503 0.17 -1.77 -0.39
N VAL A 504 0.29 -0.45 -0.38
CA VAL A 504 1.04 0.31 0.64
C VAL A 504 0.30 1.57 1.03
N GLU A 505 0.18 1.81 2.33
CA GLU A 505 -0.45 3.01 2.89
C GLU A 505 0.45 3.63 3.96
N LEU A 506 0.54 4.97 3.95
CA LEU A 506 1.27 5.78 4.92
C LEU A 506 0.28 6.61 5.75
N PRO A 507 0.18 6.43 7.06
CA PRO A 507 -0.72 7.22 7.89
C PRO A 507 -0.46 8.73 7.80
N ILE A 508 -1.52 9.53 7.75
CA ILE A 508 -1.46 11.00 7.72
C ILE A 508 -1.06 11.56 9.10
N PRO A 509 0.00 12.40 9.18
CA PRO A 509 0.29 13.18 10.39
C PRO A 509 -0.85 14.16 10.73
N GLY A 510 -1.06 14.42 12.02
CA GLY A 510 -2.17 15.29 12.45
C GLY A 510 -1.98 16.78 12.16
N ASP A 511 -0.74 17.18 11.85
CA ASP A 511 -0.28 18.57 11.78
C ASP A 511 0.15 19.02 10.38
N VAL A 512 -0.02 18.17 9.36
CA VAL A 512 0.25 18.51 7.96
C VAL A 512 -0.95 19.21 7.30
N SER A 513 -0.69 19.90 6.19
CA SER A 513 -1.78 20.47 5.39
C SER A 513 -2.50 19.35 4.63
N PRO A 514 -3.82 19.46 4.42
CA PRO A 514 -4.51 18.51 3.57
C PRO A 514 -3.99 18.59 2.14
N VAL A 515 -4.02 17.45 1.46
CA VAL A 515 -3.75 17.38 0.03
C VAL A 515 -4.64 18.40 -0.71
N PRO A 516 -4.09 19.28 -1.55
CA PRO A 516 -4.89 20.30 -2.20
C PRO A 516 -5.88 19.65 -3.18
N PRO A 517 -7.08 20.23 -3.35
CA PRO A 517 -8.00 19.77 -4.38
C PRO A 517 -7.39 20.01 -5.77
N PRO A 518 -7.85 19.29 -6.80
CA PRO A 518 -7.43 19.53 -8.18
C PRO A 518 -7.76 20.98 -8.58
N GLY A 519 -6.74 21.71 -9.06
CA GLY A 519 -6.73 23.17 -9.25
C GLY A 519 -7.56 23.79 -10.37
#